data_AF-A0A0V0I3S6-F1
#
_entry.id   AF-A0A0V0I3S6-F1
#
_cell.length_a   1.000
_cell.length_b   1.000
_cell.length_c   1.000
_cell.angle_alpha   90.00
_cell.angle_beta   90.00
_cell.angle_gamma   90.00
#
_symmetry.space_group_name_H-M   'P 1'
#
loop_
_entity.id
_entity.type
_entity.pdbx_description
1 polymer ?
#
loop_
_entity_poly.entity_id
_entity_poly.type
_entity_poly.pdbx_seq_one_letter_code
_entity_poly.pdbx_strand_id
1 'polypeptide(L)'
;MDVIKSQQISSRPIEKVIVHPLVLLSIVDHYNRVARDTRKRVVGVLLGTSFKGTVDVTNSYAVPFEEEDRDPSIWFLDHNYHESMFSMFRRINAKEHVVGWYSTGPKLRENDLNIHGLFNDYVPTPVLVIIDVQPKELGIPTKAYYAVEEVKENATQKSQNVFVHVPSEIAAHEVEEIGVEHLLRDVKDTTISTLATEVTGKLAALKGLDARLQEIRSYLDLVIDGKLPLNHEILYHLQDVFNLLPNLNVAELVKSFSVKTNDMMLVIYLSSLIRSVIALHNLINNKMLNKEHEKAEDSKPRAVPTTAGS
;
A
#
# COMPACT_ATOMS: atom_id res chain seq x y z
N MET A 1 -12.11 47.05 -23.97
CA MET A 1 -13.13 46.03 -23.63
C MET A 1 -12.41 44.70 -23.68
N ASP A 2 -11.64 44.43 -22.63
CA ASP A 2 -10.88 43.20 -22.51
C ASP A 2 -11.76 42.17 -21.83
N VAL A 3 -12.16 41.18 -22.63
CA VAL A 3 -12.96 40.06 -22.19
C VAL A 3 -12.11 39.23 -21.25
N ILE A 4 -12.47 39.30 -19.97
CA ILE A 4 -12.02 38.43 -18.90
C ILE A 4 -12.18 36.99 -19.39
N LYS A 5 -11.08 36.35 -19.78
CA LYS A 5 -11.02 34.89 -19.84
C LYS A 5 -11.21 34.42 -18.41
N SER A 6 -12.44 34.01 -18.10
CA SER A 6 -12.76 33.17 -16.97
C SER A 6 -11.72 32.05 -16.92
N GLN A 7 -10.92 32.05 -15.86
CA GLN A 7 -10.12 30.89 -15.48
C GLN A 7 -11.11 29.74 -15.31
N GLN A 8 -11.20 28.87 -16.33
CA GLN A 8 -11.55 27.48 -16.09
C GLN A 8 -10.56 27.01 -15.03
N ILE A 9 -11.08 26.68 -13.87
CA ILE A 9 -10.36 25.97 -12.82
C ILE A 9 -9.99 24.64 -13.48
N SER A 10 -8.80 24.59 -14.10
CA SER A 10 -8.23 23.32 -14.51
C SER A 10 -8.04 22.53 -13.23
N SER A 11 -8.76 21.42 -13.14
CA SER A 11 -8.59 20.47 -12.05
C SER A 11 -7.10 20.14 -11.97
N ARG A 12 -6.50 20.38 -10.81
CA ARG A 12 -5.11 19.99 -10.61
C ARG A 12 -5.05 18.47 -10.69
N PRO A 13 -4.05 17.90 -11.38
CA PRO A 13 -3.89 16.46 -11.43
C PRO A 13 -3.70 15.93 -10.00
N ILE A 14 -4.31 14.78 -9.72
CA ILE A 14 -4.16 14.11 -8.44
C ILE A 14 -2.78 13.44 -8.46
N GLU A 15 -1.90 13.88 -7.57
CA GLU A 15 -0.53 13.37 -7.48
C GLU A 15 -0.47 12.10 -6.64
N LYS A 16 -1.36 12.01 -5.63
CA LYS A 16 -1.30 10.94 -4.63
C LYS A 16 -2.65 10.66 -3.99
N VAL A 17 -2.91 9.38 -3.71
CA VAL A 17 -4.10 8.94 -2.98
C VAL A 17 -3.67 8.23 -1.70
N ILE A 18 -4.17 8.70 -0.58
CA ILE A 18 -3.90 8.15 0.75
C ILE A 18 -5.16 7.43 1.22
N VAL A 19 -5.06 6.12 1.46
CA VAL A 19 -6.18 5.30 1.92
C VAL A 19 -5.97 4.93 3.38
N HIS A 20 -6.95 5.22 4.23
CA HIS A 20 -6.89 4.84 5.63
C HIS A 20 -7.21 3.34 5.84
N PRO A 21 -6.60 2.66 6.84
CA PRO A 21 -6.90 1.26 7.16
C PRO A 21 -8.37 1.00 7.49
N LEU A 22 -9.07 1.99 8.08
CA LEU A 22 -10.50 1.90 8.38
C LEU A 22 -11.35 1.62 7.12
N VAL A 23 -10.99 2.28 6.01
CA VAL A 23 -11.67 2.12 4.72
C VAL A 23 -11.48 0.71 4.18
N LEU A 24 -10.27 0.17 4.28
CA LEU A 24 -9.98 -1.21 3.86
C LEU A 24 -10.81 -2.22 4.66
N LEU A 25 -10.89 -2.03 5.98
CA LEU A 25 -11.69 -2.91 6.85
C LEU A 25 -13.19 -2.82 6.54
N SER A 26 -13.71 -1.61 6.33
CA SER A 26 -15.11 -1.37 5.94
C SER A 26 -15.47 -2.07 4.63
N ILE A 27 -14.56 -2.02 3.65
CA ILE A 27 -14.77 -2.60 2.33
C ILE A 27 -14.71 -4.13 2.36
N VAL A 28 -13.81 -4.70 3.17
CA VAL A 28 -13.75 -6.14 3.42
C VAL A 28 -15.00 -6.63 4.16
N ASP A 29 -15.49 -5.89 5.15
CA ASP A 29 -16.75 -6.20 5.84
C ASP A 29 -17.94 -6.15 4.87
N HIS A 30 -18.01 -5.10 4.03
CA HIS A 30 -19.04 -4.96 3.01
C HIS A 30 -19.03 -6.14 2.03
N TYR A 31 -17.85 -6.54 1.55
CA TYR A 31 -17.71 -7.72 0.69
C TYR A 31 -18.21 -9.00 1.39
N ASN A 32 -17.86 -9.20 2.67
CA ASN A 32 -18.29 -10.37 3.43
C ASN A 32 -19.81 -10.41 3.70
N ARG A 33 -20.50 -9.27 3.74
CA ARG A 33 -21.96 -9.23 3.93
C ARG A 33 -22.74 -9.57 2.66
N VAL A 34 -22.23 -9.13 1.50
CA VAL A 34 -22.95 -9.18 0.22
C VAL A 34 -22.50 -10.36 -0.65
N ALA A 35 -21.19 -10.64 -0.67
CA ALA A 35 -20.55 -11.47 -1.68
C ALA A 35 -19.91 -12.74 -1.12
N ARG A 36 -20.19 -13.15 0.13
CA ARG A 36 -19.62 -14.38 0.71
C ARG A 36 -19.98 -15.64 -0.08
N ASP A 37 -21.16 -15.65 -0.70
CA ASP A 37 -21.66 -16.75 -1.53
C ASP A 37 -21.72 -16.42 -3.03
N THR A 38 -21.36 -15.21 -3.43
CA THR A 38 -21.42 -14.78 -4.84
C THR A 38 -20.09 -14.22 -5.33
N ARG A 39 -19.76 -14.47 -6.61
CA ARG A 39 -18.58 -13.90 -7.26
C ARG A 39 -18.78 -12.43 -7.69
N LYS A 40 -19.82 -11.78 -7.17
CA LYS A 40 -20.21 -10.43 -7.53
C LYS A 40 -19.21 -9.44 -6.96
N ARG A 41 -18.91 -8.41 -7.74
CA ARG A 41 -18.18 -7.27 -7.26
C ARG A 41 -19.10 -6.36 -6.49
N VAL A 42 -18.50 -5.65 -5.54
CA VAL A 42 -19.17 -4.71 -4.67
C VAL A 42 -18.59 -3.32 -4.94
N VAL A 43 -19.48 -2.35 -5.08
CA VAL A 43 -19.16 -0.94 -5.34
C VAL A 43 -19.64 -0.12 -4.15
N GLY A 44 -18.90 0.94 -3.85
CA GLY A 44 -19.36 1.93 -2.89
C GLY A 44 -18.66 3.26 -3.06
N VAL A 45 -19.03 4.21 -2.21
CA VAL A 45 -18.57 5.59 -2.31
C VAL A 45 -17.47 5.85 -1.31
N LEU A 46 -16.46 6.60 -1.76
CA LEU A 46 -15.35 7.06 -0.94
C LEU A 46 -15.62 8.47 -0.46
N LEU A 47 -15.48 8.64 0.86
CA LEU A 47 -15.56 9.91 1.55
C LEU A 47 -14.18 10.31 2.04
N GLY A 48 -13.92 11.61 2.01
CA GLY A 48 -12.66 12.12 2.46
C GLY A 48 -12.48 13.60 2.18
N THR A 49 -11.22 14.00 2.10
CA THR A 49 -10.83 15.36 1.79
C THR A 49 -9.78 15.39 0.69
N SER A 50 -10.00 16.20 -0.34
CA SER A 50 -8.96 16.54 -1.32
C SER A 50 -8.25 17.82 -0.91
N PHE A 51 -6.93 17.77 -0.75
CA PHE A 51 -6.10 18.93 -0.45
C PHE A 51 -4.83 18.96 -1.31
N LYS A 52 -4.64 20.05 -2.07
CA LYS A 52 -3.43 20.32 -2.86
C LYS A 52 -2.98 19.17 -3.79
N GLY A 53 -3.90 18.40 -4.38
CA GLY A 53 -3.57 17.29 -5.27
C GLY A 53 -3.34 15.95 -4.57
N THR A 54 -3.44 15.92 -3.25
CA THR A 54 -3.53 14.69 -2.45
C THR A 54 -4.99 14.43 -2.08
N VAL A 55 -5.45 13.21 -2.31
CA VAL A 55 -6.79 12.77 -1.87
C VAL A 55 -6.64 11.87 -0.66
N ASP A 56 -7.13 12.36 0.48
CA ASP A 56 -7.16 11.61 1.74
C ASP A 56 -8.52 10.93 1.86
N VAL A 57 -8.52 9.60 1.83
CA VAL A 57 -9.72 8.77 1.92
C VAL A 57 -9.86 8.30 3.37
N THR A 58 -10.76 8.96 4.11
CA THR A 58 -10.97 8.73 5.55
C THR A 58 -12.04 7.69 5.81
N ASN A 59 -13.11 7.71 5.00
CA ASN A 59 -14.29 6.89 5.26
C ASN A 59 -14.90 6.38 3.96
N SER A 60 -15.76 5.37 4.06
CA SER A 60 -16.46 4.81 2.91
C SER A 60 -17.79 4.21 3.34
N TYR A 61 -18.74 4.17 2.41
CA TYR A 61 -19.98 3.44 2.62
C TYR A 61 -20.37 2.63 1.40
N ALA A 62 -21.09 1.56 1.67
CA ALA A 62 -21.68 0.65 0.71
C ALA A 62 -22.81 1.33 -0.06
N VAL A 63 -22.89 1.14 -1.37
CA VAL A 63 -24.12 1.45 -2.13
C VAL A 63 -24.65 0.15 -2.73
N PRO A 64 -25.96 -0.12 -2.65
CA PRO A 64 -26.55 -1.25 -3.36
C PRO A 64 -26.22 -1.17 -4.85
N PHE A 65 -25.44 -2.14 -5.30
CA PHE A 65 -24.96 -2.24 -6.68
C PHE A 65 -25.23 -3.64 -7.19
N GLU A 66 -25.91 -3.72 -8.33
CA GLU A 66 -26.14 -4.98 -9.03
C GLU A 66 -25.60 -4.89 -10.44
N GLU A 67 -24.85 -5.91 -10.84
CA GLU A 67 -24.39 -6.09 -12.21
C GLU A 67 -24.82 -7.49 -12.66
N GLU A 68 -25.28 -7.57 -13.90
CA GLU A 68 -25.66 -8.85 -14.48
C GLU A 68 -24.40 -9.61 -14.96
N ASP A 69 -24.28 -10.88 -14.57
CA ASP A 69 -23.11 -11.70 -14.91
C ASP A 69 -23.05 -12.05 -16.41
N ARG A 70 -24.19 -12.03 -17.11
CA ARG A 70 -24.30 -12.39 -18.53
C ARG A 70 -24.04 -11.21 -19.48
N ASP A 71 -24.59 -10.05 -19.16
CA ASP A 71 -24.40 -8.82 -19.90
C ASP A 71 -23.81 -7.74 -18.99
N PRO A 72 -22.48 -7.56 -19.01
CA PRO A 72 -21.81 -6.57 -18.17
C PRO A 72 -22.35 -5.15 -18.38
N SER A 73 -22.88 -4.83 -19.56
CA SER A 73 -23.36 -3.47 -19.84
C SER A 73 -24.56 -3.05 -18.99
N ILE A 74 -25.27 -3.99 -18.37
CA ILE A 74 -26.44 -3.72 -17.53
C ILE A 74 -25.99 -3.72 -16.08
N TRP A 75 -25.94 -2.52 -15.50
CA TRP A 75 -25.66 -2.32 -14.09
C TRP A 75 -26.66 -1.35 -13.47
N PHE A 76 -26.91 -1.53 -12.18
CA PHE A 76 -27.82 -0.72 -11.39
C PHE A 76 -27.08 -0.16 -10.18
N LEU A 77 -27.20 1.16 -9.97
CA LEU A 77 -26.72 1.86 -8.79
C LEU A 77 -27.85 2.70 -8.21
N ASP A 78 -28.15 2.52 -6.93
CA ASP A 78 -29.19 3.30 -6.26
C ASP A 78 -28.70 4.71 -5.89
N HIS A 79 -29.14 5.70 -6.66
CA HIS A 79 -28.81 7.12 -6.45
C HIS A 79 -29.56 7.72 -5.26
N ASN A 80 -30.79 7.26 -4.99
CA ASN A 80 -31.60 7.78 -3.88
C ASN A 80 -30.98 7.38 -2.54
N TYR A 81 -30.43 6.16 -2.47
CA TYR A 81 -29.66 5.70 -1.34
C TYR A 81 -28.38 6.52 -1.14
N HIS A 82 -27.65 6.77 -2.24
CA HIS A 82 -26.44 7.61 -2.21
C HIS A 82 -26.73 9.01 -1.64
N GLU A 83 -27.74 9.73 -2.13
CA GLU A 83 -28.07 11.07 -1.64
C GLU A 83 -28.50 11.07 -0.17
N SER A 84 -29.31 10.09 0.24
CA SER A 84 -29.78 9.97 1.61
C SER A 84 -28.62 9.71 2.58
N MET A 85 -27.73 8.77 2.23
CA MET A 85 -26.53 8.47 3.03
C MET A 85 -25.56 9.65 3.05
N PHE A 86 -25.30 10.27 1.90
CA PHE A 86 -24.43 11.45 1.83
C PHE A 86 -24.93 12.58 2.72
N SER A 87 -26.24 12.84 2.73
CA SER A 87 -26.86 13.82 3.62
C SER A 87 -26.66 13.46 5.11
N MET A 88 -26.79 12.19 5.48
CA MET A 88 -26.53 11.74 6.86
C MET A 88 -25.06 11.92 7.26
N PHE A 89 -24.11 11.50 6.42
CA PHE A 89 -22.68 11.65 6.70
C PHE A 89 -22.27 13.12 6.78
N ARG A 90 -22.79 13.97 5.90
CA ARG A 90 -22.54 15.42 5.93
C ARG A 90 -23.08 16.08 7.21
N ARG A 91 -24.15 15.55 7.81
CA ARG A 91 -24.68 16.02 9.10
C ARG A 91 -23.79 15.63 10.28
N ILE A 92 -23.11 14.48 10.20
CA ILE A 92 -22.20 14.00 11.23
C ILE A 92 -20.86 14.73 11.12
N ASN A 93 -20.32 14.82 9.91
CA ASN A 93 -19.04 15.45 9.63
C ASN A 93 -19.13 16.31 8.37
N ALA A 94 -19.15 17.63 8.55
CA ALA A 94 -19.23 18.59 7.45
C ALA A 94 -17.93 18.73 6.64
N LYS A 95 -16.81 18.18 7.13
CA LYS A 95 -15.51 18.23 6.44
C LYS A 95 -15.39 17.15 5.36
N GLU A 96 -16.07 16.03 5.54
CA GLU A 96 -16.04 14.92 4.59
C GLU A 96 -16.94 15.22 3.39
N HIS A 97 -16.37 15.08 2.21
CA HIS A 97 -17.09 15.13 0.94
C HIS A 97 -16.84 13.86 0.15
N VAL A 98 -17.64 13.63 -0.89
CA VAL A 98 -17.39 12.57 -1.85
C VAL A 98 -16.09 12.89 -2.57
N VAL A 99 -15.13 11.97 -2.54
CA VAL A 99 -13.84 12.09 -3.25
C VAL A 99 -13.75 11.12 -4.42
N GLY A 100 -14.62 10.13 -4.46
CA GLY A 100 -14.63 9.12 -5.51
C GLY A 100 -15.43 7.89 -5.11
N TRP A 101 -15.09 6.77 -5.70
CA TRP A 101 -15.74 5.48 -5.47
C TRP A 101 -14.73 4.35 -5.47
N TYR A 102 -15.09 3.25 -4.84
CA TYR A 102 -14.27 2.05 -4.80
C TYR A 102 -14.97 0.89 -5.48
N SER A 103 -14.16 -0.02 -6.01
CA SER A 103 -14.61 -1.27 -6.59
C SER A 103 -13.82 -2.42 -6.01
N THR A 104 -14.51 -3.46 -5.56
CA THR A 104 -13.89 -4.71 -5.13
C THR A 104 -13.79 -5.65 -6.32
N GLY A 105 -12.58 -5.89 -6.80
CA GLY A 105 -12.38 -6.75 -7.96
C GLY A 105 -10.92 -6.78 -8.42
N PRO A 106 -10.44 -7.90 -8.97
CA PRO A 106 -9.02 -8.03 -9.31
C PRO A 106 -8.63 -7.26 -10.58
N LYS A 107 -9.60 -6.91 -11.44
CA LYS A 107 -9.36 -6.23 -12.73
C LYS A 107 -10.44 -5.20 -13.03
N LEU A 108 -10.03 -4.13 -13.72
CA LEU A 108 -10.89 -3.08 -14.27
C LEU A 108 -11.80 -3.64 -15.38
N ARG A 109 -13.03 -3.16 -15.47
CA ARG A 109 -14.00 -3.47 -16.53
C ARG A 109 -14.35 -2.23 -17.33
N GLU A 110 -14.79 -2.40 -18.57
CA GLU A 110 -15.22 -1.26 -19.42
C GLU A 110 -16.38 -0.47 -18.79
N ASN A 111 -17.25 -1.14 -18.04
CA ASN A 111 -18.35 -0.51 -17.30
C ASN A 111 -17.90 0.52 -16.28
N ASP A 112 -16.67 0.39 -15.76
CA ASP A 112 -16.14 1.29 -14.75
C ASP A 112 -16.03 2.71 -15.29
N LEU A 113 -15.87 2.87 -16.61
CA LEU A 113 -15.88 4.18 -17.23
C LEU A 113 -17.27 4.84 -17.19
N ASN A 114 -18.32 4.06 -17.44
CA ASN A 114 -19.69 4.54 -17.37
C ASN A 114 -20.08 4.91 -15.92
N ILE A 115 -19.69 4.07 -14.95
CA ILE A 115 -19.91 4.34 -13.53
C ILE A 115 -19.13 5.59 -13.10
N HIS A 116 -17.90 5.75 -13.57
CA HIS A 116 -17.09 6.93 -13.25
C HIS A 116 -17.67 8.22 -13.82
N GLY A 117 -18.29 8.16 -15.01
CA GLY A 117 -19.00 9.30 -15.60
C GLY A 117 -20.13 9.82 -14.69
N LEU A 118 -20.83 8.93 -13.99
CA LEU A 118 -21.88 9.32 -13.04
C LEU A 118 -21.31 10.08 -11.83
N PHE A 119 -20.16 9.66 -11.31
CA PHE A 119 -19.51 10.33 -10.18
C PHE A 119 -18.93 11.70 -10.55
N ASN A 120 -18.75 11.98 -11.85
CA ASN A 120 -18.26 13.26 -12.34
C ASN A 120 -19.27 14.40 -12.10
N ASP A 121 -20.56 14.08 -12.00
CA ASP A 121 -21.61 15.06 -11.67
C ASP A 121 -21.50 15.56 -10.21
N TYR A 122 -20.97 14.72 -9.31
CA TYR A 122 -20.81 15.04 -7.89
C TYR A 122 -19.46 15.70 -7.59
N VAL A 123 -18.40 15.27 -8.28
CA VAL A 123 -17.02 15.69 -8.01
C VAL A 123 -16.31 15.96 -9.34
N PRO A 124 -15.62 17.11 -9.51
CA PRO A 124 -14.95 17.45 -10.76
C PRO A 124 -13.78 16.52 -11.13
N THR A 125 -13.22 15.80 -10.16
CA THR A 125 -12.18 14.77 -10.35
C THR A 125 -12.42 13.61 -9.38
N PRO A 126 -13.30 12.65 -9.71
CA PRO A 126 -13.48 11.48 -8.87
C PRO A 126 -12.28 10.54 -8.98
N VAL A 127 -11.92 9.88 -7.88
CA VAL A 127 -10.91 8.80 -7.88
C VAL A 127 -11.61 7.45 -7.86
N LEU A 128 -11.12 6.51 -8.68
CA LEU A 128 -11.46 5.09 -8.59
C LEU A 128 -10.37 4.37 -7.80
N VAL A 129 -10.73 3.77 -6.66
CA VAL A 129 -9.82 2.88 -5.92
C VAL A 129 -10.28 1.45 -6.09
N ILE A 130 -9.44 0.63 -6.72
CA ILE A 130 -9.63 -0.82 -6.81
C ILE A 130 -8.95 -1.45 -5.60
N ILE A 131 -9.71 -2.26 -4.87
CA ILE A 131 -9.21 -2.99 -3.70
C ILE A 131 -9.35 -4.48 -3.96
N ASP A 132 -8.22 -5.19 -3.81
CA ASP A 132 -8.21 -6.63 -3.86
C ASP A 132 -8.59 -7.22 -2.49
N VAL A 133 -9.70 -7.94 -2.45
CA VAL A 133 -10.22 -8.57 -1.24
C VAL A 133 -9.45 -9.87 -0.91
N GLN A 134 -8.79 -10.46 -1.90
CA GLN A 134 -7.98 -11.67 -1.72
C GLN A 134 -6.55 -11.40 -2.18
N PRO A 135 -5.74 -10.70 -1.37
CA PRO A 135 -4.38 -10.33 -1.78
C PRO A 135 -3.53 -11.59 -1.97
N LYS A 136 -3.26 -11.91 -3.23
CA LYS A 136 -2.30 -12.96 -3.62
C LYS A 136 -0.89 -12.42 -3.79
N GLU A 137 -0.79 -11.13 -4.08
CA GLU A 137 0.47 -10.43 -4.34
C GLU A 137 1.04 -9.82 -3.06
N LEU A 138 2.36 -9.89 -2.94
CA LEU A 138 3.12 -9.24 -1.88
C LEU A 138 3.24 -7.74 -2.21
N GLY A 139 2.21 -6.96 -1.90
CA GLY A 139 2.16 -5.54 -2.24
C GLY A 139 1.00 -4.80 -1.58
N ILE A 140 0.88 -3.51 -1.89
CA ILE A 140 -0.25 -2.70 -1.45
C ILE A 140 -1.50 -3.19 -2.21
N PRO A 141 -2.57 -3.62 -1.53
CA PRO A 141 -3.77 -4.18 -2.18
C PRO A 141 -4.67 -3.12 -2.82
N THR A 142 -4.25 -1.85 -2.81
CA THR A 142 -4.97 -0.72 -3.38
C THR A 142 -4.33 -0.27 -4.68
N LYS A 143 -5.14 -0.04 -5.70
CA LYS A 143 -4.73 0.60 -6.96
C LYS A 143 -5.66 1.77 -7.20
N ALA A 144 -5.11 2.98 -7.30
CA ALA A 144 -5.89 4.18 -7.53
C ALA A 144 -5.79 4.61 -9.00
N TYR A 145 -6.91 5.08 -9.54
CA TYR A 145 -7.04 5.55 -10.91
C TYR A 145 -7.87 6.83 -10.96
N TYR A 146 -7.59 7.70 -11.92
CA TYR A 146 -8.45 8.83 -12.27
C TYR A 146 -8.67 8.83 -13.78
N ALA A 147 -9.81 9.32 -14.23
CA ALA A 147 -10.09 9.41 -15.66
C ALA A 147 -9.42 10.63 -16.27
N VAL A 148 -8.71 10.41 -17.39
CA VAL A 148 -8.18 11.45 -18.26
C VAL A 148 -8.79 11.28 -19.64
N GLU A 149 -9.23 12.39 -20.22
CA GLU A 149 -9.61 12.45 -21.63
C GLU A 149 -8.35 12.46 -22.49
N GLU A 150 -7.97 11.30 -23.03
CA GLU A 150 -6.87 11.20 -23.98
C GLU A 150 -7.39 11.37 -25.41
N VAL A 151 -6.83 12.35 -26.11
CA VAL A 151 -6.98 12.47 -27.56
C VAL A 151 -5.86 11.65 -28.19
N LYS A 152 -6.17 10.44 -28.65
CA LYS A 152 -5.22 9.63 -29.42
C LYS A 152 -4.84 10.39 -30.69
N GLU A 153 -3.53 10.49 -30.98
CA GLU A 153 -3.01 11.15 -32.20
C GLU A 153 -3.46 10.49 -33.52
N ASN A 154 -4.04 9.29 -33.47
CA ASN A 154 -4.67 8.67 -34.63
C ASN A 154 -5.99 9.41 -34.95
N ALA A 155 -5.90 10.34 -35.89
CA ALA A 155 -6.86 11.38 -36.31
C ALA A 155 -8.30 10.95 -36.72
N THR A 156 -8.88 9.90 -36.15
CA THR A 156 -10.25 9.44 -36.47
C THR A 156 -11.02 8.78 -35.33
N GLN A 157 -10.40 8.56 -34.17
CA GLN A 157 -11.12 8.00 -33.00
C GLN A 157 -11.53 9.11 -32.04
N LYS A 158 -12.80 9.07 -31.61
CA LYS A 158 -13.37 9.96 -30.59
C LYS A 158 -12.46 9.99 -29.35
N SER A 159 -12.40 11.12 -28.64
CA SER A 159 -11.78 11.21 -27.32
C SER A 159 -12.29 10.06 -26.46
N GLN A 160 -11.38 9.25 -25.94
CA GLN A 160 -11.70 8.15 -25.05
C GLN A 160 -11.19 8.51 -23.67
N ASN A 161 -12.05 8.35 -22.67
CA ASN A 161 -11.63 8.49 -21.29
C ASN A 161 -10.83 7.23 -20.93
N VAL A 162 -9.59 7.42 -20.51
CA VAL A 162 -8.68 6.36 -20.09
C VAL A 162 -8.38 6.55 -18.62
N PHE A 163 -8.30 5.44 -17.89
CA PHE A 163 -7.88 5.45 -16.50
C PHE A 163 -6.37 5.47 -16.40
N VAL A 164 -5.83 6.54 -15.81
CA VAL A 164 -4.41 6.67 -15.51
C VAL A 164 -4.19 6.29 -14.05
N HIS A 165 -3.18 5.45 -13.80
CA HIS A 165 -2.84 5.01 -12.44
C HIS A 165 -2.19 6.14 -11.64
N VAL A 166 -2.65 6.33 -10.40
CA VAL A 166 -2.07 7.27 -9.43
C VAL A 166 -1.36 6.48 -8.34
N PRO A 167 -0.17 6.93 -7.89
CA PRO A 167 0.47 6.37 -6.70
C PRO A 167 -0.49 6.36 -5.50
N SER A 168 -0.70 5.18 -4.94
CA SER A 168 -1.50 4.98 -3.72
C SER A 168 -0.62 4.57 -2.55
N GLU A 169 -0.92 5.11 -1.38
CA GLU A 169 -0.31 4.70 -0.12
C GLU A 169 -1.37 4.45 0.95
N ILE A 170 -1.01 3.65 1.94
CA ILE A 170 -1.84 3.44 3.12
C ILE A 170 -1.21 4.22 4.26
N ALA A 171 -1.94 5.20 4.80
CA ALA A 171 -1.53 5.95 5.99
C ALA A 171 -2.64 5.89 7.03
N ALA A 172 -2.26 5.83 8.30
CA ALA A 172 -3.18 5.80 9.42
C ALA A 172 -3.14 7.14 10.17
N HIS A 173 -4.27 7.54 10.77
CA HIS A 173 -4.25 8.56 11.80
C HIS A 173 -3.74 7.98 13.13
N GLU A 174 -3.22 8.83 14.03
CA GLU A 174 -2.69 8.41 15.33
C GLU A 174 -3.65 7.51 16.13
N VAL A 175 -4.95 7.83 16.10
CA VAL A 175 -5.99 7.03 16.77
C VAL A 175 -6.19 5.68 16.10
N GLU A 176 -6.11 5.62 14.76
CA GLU A 176 -6.23 4.36 14.00
C GLU A 176 -4.98 3.49 14.17
N GLU A 177 -3.80 4.10 14.24
CA GLU A 177 -2.52 3.42 14.41
C GLU A 177 -2.50 2.60 15.69
N ILE A 178 -2.95 3.18 16.82
CA ILE A 178 -3.07 2.48 18.10
C ILE A 178 -4.02 1.28 17.99
N GLY A 179 -5.15 1.45 17.29
CA GLY A 179 -6.12 0.39 17.07
C GLY A 179 -5.55 -0.76 16.22
N VAL A 180 -4.88 -0.43 15.12
CA VAL A 180 -4.24 -1.42 14.23
C VAL A 180 -3.09 -2.12 14.94
N GLU A 181 -2.26 -1.41 15.70
CA GLU A 181 -1.18 -2.00 16.49
C GLU A 181 -1.73 -3.00 17.52
N HIS A 182 -2.81 -2.63 18.22
CA HIS A 182 -3.44 -3.52 19.18
C HIS A 182 -3.95 -4.82 18.52
N LEU A 183 -4.59 -4.72 17.36
CA LEU A 183 -5.09 -5.87 16.60
C LEU A 183 -3.96 -6.76 16.07
N LEU A 184 -2.79 -6.19 15.80
CA LEU A 184 -1.63 -6.90 15.24
C LEU A 184 -0.66 -7.43 16.30
N ARG A 185 -0.94 -7.25 17.59
CA ARG A 185 -0.04 -7.71 18.67
C ARG A 185 0.25 -9.22 18.62
N ASP A 186 -0.72 -10.01 18.17
CA ASP A 186 -0.58 -11.46 18.07
C ASP A 186 0.11 -11.93 16.78
N VAL A 187 0.25 -11.03 15.79
CA VAL A 187 0.82 -11.33 14.46
C VAL A 187 2.23 -10.75 14.31
N LYS A 188 2.49 -9.59 14.92
CA LYS A 188 3.80 -8.95 14.89
C LYS A 188 4.66 -9.45 16.05
N ASP A 189 5.63 -10.30 15.74
CA ASP A 189 6.71 -10.62 16.66
C ASP A 189 7.57 -9.37 16.91
N THR A 190 7.30 -8.65 17.99
CA THR A 190 8.10 -7.51 18.47
C THR A 190 9.53 -7.92 18.88
N THR A 191 9.83 -9.21 18.91
CA THR A 191 11.15 -9.79 19.16
C THR A 191 12.05 -9.87 17.92
N ILE A 192 11.52 -9.57 16.73
CA ILE A 192 12.32 -9.62 15.49
C ILE A 192 13.38 -8.50 15.54
N SER A 193 14.64 -8.90 15.46
CA SER A 193 15.78 -7.97 15.38
C SER A 193 15.66 -7.06 14.15
N THR A 194 16.07 -5.80 14.28
CA THR A 194 16.09 -4.81 13.18
C THR A 194 16.75 -5.35 11.91
N LEU A 195 17.83 -6.12 12.04
CA LEU A 195 18.52 -6.73 10.90
C LEU A 195 17.65 -7.77 10.17
N ALA A 196 16.91 -8.60 10.92
CA ALA A 196 16.04 -9.59 10.32
C ALA A 196 14.89 -8.93 9.55
N THR A 197 14.35 -7.82 10.07
CA THR A 197 13.36 -7.00 9.37
C THR A 197 13.92 -6.40 8.08
N GLU A 198 15.13 -5.83 8.10
CA GLU A 198 15.78 -5.29 6.90
C GLU A 198 16.05 -6.36 5.84
N VAL A 199 16.55 -7.53 6.24
CA VAL A 199 16.80 -8.65 5.33
C VAL A 199 15.49 -9.16 4.72
N THR A 200 14.45 -9.29 5.53
CA THR A 200 13.11 -9.69 5.06
C THR A 200 12.53 -8.65 4.11
N GLY A 201 12.72 -7.35 4.39
CA GLY A 201 12.32 -6.26 3.50
C GLY A 201 13.04 -6.31 2.14
N LYS A 202 14.35 -6.58 2.12
CA LYS A 202 15.11 -6.77 0.88
C LYS A 202 14.63 -7.99 0.09
N LEU A 203 14.37 -9.11 0.76
CA LEU A 203 13.83 -10.32 0.13
C LEU A 203 12.44 -10.05 -0.49
N ALA A 204 11.57 -9.36 0.25
CA ALA A 204 10.24 -8.99 -0.21
C ALA A 204 10.30 -8.06 -1.43
N ALA A 205 11.19 -7.06 -1.41
CA ALA A 205 11.40 -6.16 -2.55
C ALA A 205 11.88 -6.91 -3.81
N LEU A 206 12.78 -7.89 -3.64
CA LEU A 206 13.28 -8.72 -4.75
C LEU A 206 12.18 -9.61 -5.35
N LYS A 207 11.33 -10.20 -4.51
CA LYS A 207 10.13 -10.93 -4.96
C LYS A 207 9.13 -10.02 -5.67
N GLY A 208 8.95 -8.80 -5.19
CA GLY A 208 8.10 -7.81 -5.85
C GLY A 208 8.63 -7.42 -7.23
N LEU A 209 9.94 -7.23 -7.37
CA LEU A 209 10.58 -6.95 -8.66
C LEU A 209 10.40 -8.12 -9.65
N ASP A 210 10.58 -9.36 -9.20
CA ASP A 210 10.38 -10.56 -10.01
C ASP A 210 8.93 -10.65 -10.55
N ALA A 211 7.94 -10.42 -9.68
CA ALA A 211 6.54 -10.40 -10.07
C ALA A 211 6.24 -9.31 -11.12
N ARG A 212 6.78 -8.09 -10.95
CA ARG A 212 6.61 -7.00 -11.93
C ARG A 212 7.29 -7.29 -13.26
N LEU A 213 8.48 -7.88 -13.26
CA LEU A 213 9.15 -8.30 -14.50
C LEU A 213 8.35 -9.40 -15.22
N GLN A 214 7.75 -10.31 -14.47
CA GLN A 214 6.88 -11.35 -15.03
C GLN A 214 5.60 -10.76 -15.64
N GLU A 215 5.00 -9.74 -15.03
CA GLU A 215 3.88 -8.99 -15.62
C GLU A 215 4.26 -8.29 -16.93
N ILE A 216 5.41 -7.60 -16.96
CA ILE A 216 5.92 -6.93 -18.18
C ILE A 216 6.12 -7.95 -19.30
N ARG A 217 6.74 -9.09 -18.99
CA ARG A 217 6.91 -10.18 -19.96
C ARG A 217 5.56 -10.68 -20.48
N SER A 218 4.61 -10.92 -19.58
CA SER A 218 3.28 -11.40 -19.95
C SER A 218 2.54 -10.41 -20.87
N TYR A 219 2.70 -9.10 -20.63
CA TYR A 219 2.17 -8.06 -21.52
C TYR A 219 2.81 -8.11 -22.91
N LEU A 220 4.15 -8.21 -22.98
CA LEU A 220 4.86 -8.29 -24.27
C LEU A 220 4.48 -9.56 -25.04
N ASP A 221 4.35 -10.70 -24.38
CA ASP A 221 3.90 -11.96 -24.99
C ASP A 221 2.48 -11.80 -25.59
N LEU A 222 1.56 -11.11 -24.89
CA LEU A 222 0.20 -10.82 -25.40
C LEU A 222 0.18 -9.86 -26.60
N VAL A 223 1.12 -8.92 -26.66
CA VAL A 223 1.26 -7.99 -27.79
C VAL A 223 1.84 -8.71 -29.01
N ILE A 224 2.82 -9.60 -28.82
CA ILE A 224 3.39 -10.44 -29.89
C ILE A 224 2.32 -11.38 -30.46
N ASP A 225 1.49 -11.97 -29.59
CA ASP A 225 0.33 -12.80 -29.97
C ASP A 225 -0.77 -12.02 -30.70
N GLY A 226 -0.71 -10.69 -30.73
CA GLY A 226 -1.71 -9.82 -31.38
C GLY A 226 -3.04 -9.71 -30.63
N LYS A 227 -3.13 -10.15 -29.37
CA LYS A 227 -4.36 -10.11 -28.57
C LYS A 227 -4.65 -8.73 -27.96
N LEU A 228 -3.61 -7.93 -27.71
CA LEU A 228 -3.72 -6.57 -27.20
C LEU A 228 -3.15 -5.56 -28.22
N PRO A 229 -3.76 -4.37 -28.36
CA PRO A 229 -3.16 -3.29 -29.15
C PRO A 229 -1.88 -2.77 -28.48
N LEU A 230 -0.89 -2.42 -29.31
CA LEU A 230 0.37 -1.84 -28.86
C LEU A 230 0.14 -0.45 -28.25
N ASN A 231 0.47 -0.29 -26.97
CA ASN A 231 0.64 1.04 -26.37
C ASN A 231 2.10 1.50 -26.51
N HIS A 232 2.31 2.58 -27.25
CA HIS A 232 3.64 3.13 -27.53
C HIS A 232 4.30 3.76 -26.29
N GLU A 233 3.52 4.34 -25.37
CA GLU A 233 4.06 4.97 -24.16
C GLU A 233 4.76 3.96 -23.25
N ILE A 234 4.14 2.79 -23.07
CA ILE A 234 4.73 1.68 -22.30
C ILE A 234 6.06 1.25 -22.93
N LEU A 235 6.12 1.23 -24.27
CA LEU A 235 7.33 0.84 -24.99
C LEU A 235 8.46 1.87 -24.81
N TYR A 236 8.14 3.17 -24.85
CA TYR A 236 9.10 4.24 -24.58
C TYR A 236 9.65 4.15 -23.16
N HIS A 237 8.78 3.95 -22.16
CA HIS A 237 9.22 3.75 -20.78
C HIS A 237 10.10 2.51 -20.61
N LEU A 238 9.77 1.39 -21.27
CA LEU A 238 10.61 0.19 -21.26
C LEU A 238 11.98 0.45 -21.89
N GLN A 239 12.02 1.18 -23.02
CA GLN A 239 13.27 1.56 -23.66
C GLN A 239 14.14 2.45 -22.75
N ASP A 240 13.52 3.42 -22.07
CA ASP A 240 14.21 4.26 -21.10
C ASP A 240 14.79 3.44 -19.94
N VAL A 241 14.04 2.45 -19.43
CA VAL A 241 14.54 1.53 -18.39
C VAL A 241 15.80 0.81 -18.86
N PHE A 242 15.83 0.30 -20.10
CA PHE A 242 17.02 -0.36 -20.64
C PHE A 242 18.18 0.61 -20.87
N ASN A 243 17.90 1.84 -21.30
CA ASN A 243 18.93 2.86 -21.50
C ASN A 243 19.54 3.36 -20.19
N LEU A 244 18.76 3.35 -19.10
CA LEU A 244 19.20 3.77 -17.77
C LEU A 244 19.94 2.66 -17.00
N LEU A 245 19.98 1.42 -17.51
CA LEU A 245 20.73 0.34 -16.86
C LEU A 245 22.23 0.67 -16.84
N PRO A 246 22.82 0.86 -15.65
CA PRO A 246 24.22 1.24 -15.56
C PRO A 246 25.11 0.07 -15.97
N ASN A 247 26.17 0.38 -16.74
CA ASN A 247 27.21 -0.61 -16.99
C ASN A 247 28.06 -0.79 -15.71
N LEU A 248 27.90 -1.93 -15.05
CA LEU A 248 28.58 -2.23 -13.79
C LEU A 248 30.08 -2.54 -13.95
N ASN A 249 30.57 -2.74 -15.18
CA ASN A 249 31.95 -3.16 -15.44
C ASN A 249 32.92 -1.98 -15.64
N VAL A 250 32.54 -0.77 -15.22
CA VAL A 250 33.41 0.40 -15.28
C VAL A 250 34.41 0.33 -14.13
N ALA A 251 35.71 0.41 -14.44
CA ALA A 251 36.79 0.27 -13.45
C ALA A 251 36.67 1.28 -12.28
N GLU A 252 36.21 2.49 -12.55
CA GLU A 252 35.96 3.52 -11.53
C GLU A 252 34.86 3.11 -10.54
N LEU A 253 33.78 2.49 -11.04
CA LEU A 253 32.68 2.02 -10.22
C LEU A 253 33.11 0.84 -9.35
N VAL A 254 33.86 -0.12 -9.91
CA VAL A 254 34.43 -1.26 -9.16
C VAL A 254 35.37 -0.79 -8.05
N LYS A 255 36.23 0.20 -8.33
CA LYS A 255 37.09 0.81 -7.33
C LYS A 255 36.26 1.50 -6.24
N SER A 256 35.23 2.26 -6.63
CA SER A 256 34.34 2.95 -5.69
C SER A 256 33.57 1.98 -4.77
N PHE A 257 33.07 0.87 -5.32
CA PHE A 257 32.48 -0.21 -4.53
C PHE A 257 33.48 -0.81 -3.55
N SER A 258 34.70 -1.10 -3.99
CA SER A 258 35.75 -1.67 -3.13
C SER A 258 36.10 -0.74 -1.96
N VAL A 259 36.23 0.56 -2.23
CA VAL A 259 36.48 1.58 -1.19
C VAL A 259 35.32 1.62 -0.19
N LYS A 260 34.07 1.66 -0.68
CA LYS A 260 32.90 1.70 0.20
C LYS A 260 32.71 0.42 1.02
N THR A 261 32.99 -0.75 0.45
CA THR A 261 32.97 -2.02 1.18
C THR A 261 34.03 -2.03 2.28
N ASN A 262 35.23 -1.54 2.00
CA ASN A 262 36.31 -1.45 2.99
C ASN A 262 35.92 -0.50 4.14
N ASP A 263 35.39 0.69 3.83
CA ASP A 263 34.91 1.64 4.83
C ASP A 263 33.82 1.02 5.74
N MET A 264 32.84 0.32 5.14
CA MET A 264 31.78 -0.36 5.88
C MET A 264 32.34 -1.50 6.75
N MET A 265 33.29 -2.27 6.24
CA MET A 265 33.93 -3.36 6.99
C MET A 265 34.71 -2.83 8.20
N LEU A 266 35.35 -1.67 8.08
CA LEU A 266 36.01 -1.01 9.21
C LEU A 266 35.01 -0.64 10.31
N VAL A 267 33.85 -0.08 9.94
CA VAL A 267 32.79 0.25 10.90
C VAL A 267 32.24 -0.99 11.60
N ILE A 268 32.02 -2.08 10.85
CA ILE A 268 31.59 -3.38 11.40
C ILE A 268 32.65 -3.91 12.39
N TYR A 269 33.93 -3.84 12.02
CA TYR A 269 35.02 -4.30 12.87
C TYR A 269 35.09 -3.51 14.18
N LEU A 270 35.08 -2.18 14.12
CA LEU A 270 35.09 -1.33 15.31
C LEU A 270 33.88 -1.59 16.21
N SER A 271 32.69 -1.73 15.62
CA SER A 271 31.45 -2.06 16.36
C SER A 271 31.56 -3.40 17.07
N SER A 272 32.17 -4.40 16.42
CA SER A 272 32.38 -5.74 17.01
C SER A 272 33.37 -5.72 18.17
N LEU A 273 34.41 -4.89 18.10
CA LEU A 273 35.41 -4.72 19.15
C LEU A 273 34.78 -4.06 20.38
N ILE A 274 34.03 -2.97 20.18
CA ILE A 274 33.27 -2.29 21.24
C ILE A 274 32.30 -3.27 21.91
N ARG A 275 31.55 -4.04 21.11
CA ARG A 275 30.62 -5.06 21.62
C ARG A 275 31.34 -6.12 22.46
N SER A 276 32.53 -6.55 22.04
CA SER A 276 33.34 -7.53 22.78
C SER A 276 33.83 -6.98 24.13
N VAL A 277 34.25 -5.72 24.18
CA VAL A 277 34.66 -5.06 25.43
C VAL A 277 33.48 -4.91 26.39
N ILE A 278 32.31 -4.51 25.89
CA ILE A 278 31.07 -4.40 26.69
C ILE A 278 30.67 -5.78 27.22
N ALA A 279 30.70 -6.82 26.38
CA ALA A 279 30.37 -8.19 26.79
C ALA A 279 31.33 -8.69 27.88
N LEU A 280 32.63 -8.39 27.77
CA LEU A 280 33.61 -8.73 28.79
C LEU A 280 33.35 -7.99 30.11
N HIS A 281 33.05 -6.69 30.06
CA HIS A 281 32.70 -5.91 31.24
C HIS A 281 31.44 -6.46 31.93
N ASN A 282 30.41 -6.79 31.15
CA ASN A 282 29.18 -7.41 31.67
C ASN A 282 29.46 -8.79 32.28
N LEU A 283 30.35 -9.59 31.70
CA LEU A 283 30.75 -10.89 32.26
C LEU A 283 31.47 -10.73 33.60
N ILE A 284 32.36 -9.74 33.73
CA ILE A 284 33.05 -9.43 34.98
C ILE A 284 32.03 -9.02 36.05
N ASN A 285 31.11 -8.12 35.73
CA ASN A 285 30.07 -7.67 36.65
C ASN A 285 29.17 -8.82 37.09
N ASN A 286 28.70 -9.65 36.15
CA ASN A 286 27.91 -10.84 36.45
C ASN A 286 28.66 -11.82 37.35
N LYS A 287 29.97 -12.02 37.13
CA LYS A 287 30.78 -12.90 37.97
C LYS A 287 30.97 -12.35 39.39
N MET A 288 31.13 -11.03 39.54
CA MET A 288 31.20 -10.40 40.86
C MET A 288 29.87 -10.55 41.61
N LEU A 289 28.75 -10.22 40.96
CA LEU A 289 27.41 -10.38 41.53
C LEU A 289 27.11 -11.82 41.94
N ASN A 290 27.44 -12.81 41.09
CA ASN A 290 27.25 -14.22 41.42
C ASN A 290 28.10 -14.64 42.63
N LYS A 291 29.34 -14.16 42.72
CA LYS A 291 30.23 -14.46 43.86
C LYS A 291 29.73 -13.83 45.16
N GLU A 292 29.12 -12.65 45.11
CA GLU A 292 28.46 -12.03 46.26
C GLU A 292 27.21 -12.79 46.68
N HIS A 293 26.41 -13.25 45.71
CA HIS A 293 25.26 -14.11 45.95
C HIS A 293 25.65 -15.46 46.60
N GLU A 294 26.68 -16.14 46.10
CA GLU A 294 27.19 -17.39 46.68
C GLU A 294 27.64 -17.18 48.13
N LYS A 295 28.38 -16.09 48.42
CA LYS A 295 28.78 -15.75 49.79
C LYS A 295 27.58 -15.46 50.69
N ALA A 296 26.55 -14.80 50.18
CA ALA A 296 25.33 -14.53 50.93
C ALA A 296 24.53 -15.82 51.21
N GLU A 297 24.50 -16.77 50.28
CA GLU A 297 23.88 -18.09 50.48
C GLU A 297 24.65 -18.95 51.48
N ASP A 298 25.98 -19.00 51.41
CA ASP A 298 26.82 -19.70 52.39
C ASP A 298 26.71 -19.10 53.79
N SER A 299 26.37 -17.81 53.91
CA SER A 299 26.13 -17.14 55.19
C SER A 299 24.74 -17.39 55.78
N LYS A 300 23.79 -17.98 55.03
CA LYS A 300 22.50 -18.39 55.57
C LYS A 300 22.66 -19.68 56.39
N PRO A 301 22.11 -19.78 57.62
CA PRO A 301 22.30 -20.97 58.44
C PRO A 301 21.67 -22.20 57.77
N ARG A 302 22.47 -23.24 57.51
CA ARG A 302 21.95 -24.56 57.12
C ARG A 302 21.10 -25.09 58.28
N ALA A 303 19.79 -25.25 58.06
CA ALA A 303 18.93 -25.98 59.00
C ALA A 303 19.44 -27.42 59.11
N VAL A 304 19.99 -27.78 60.27
CA VAL A 304 20.50 -29.11 60.56
C VAL A 304 19.32 -30.09 60.58
N PRO A 305 19.32 -31.18 59.78
CA PRO A 305 18.32 -32.23 59.93
C PRO A 305 18.60 -32.93 61.26
N THR A 306 17.63 -32.90 62.18
CA THR A 306 17.67 -33.65 63.42
C THR A 306 17.71 -35.15 63.10
N THR A 307 18.90 -35.76 63.19
CA THR A 307 19.07 -37.20 63.23
C THR A 307 18.53 -37.72 64.57
N ALA A 308 17.29 -38.18 64.58
CA ALA A 308 16.75 -38.99 65.67
C ALA A 308 17.23 -40.43 65.46
N GLY A 309 18.26 -40.82 66.23
CA GLY A 309 18.72 -42.19 66.34
C GLY A 309 18.50 -42.72 67.75
N SER A 310 17.97 -43.94 67.82
CA SER A 310 17.67 -44.83 68.97
C SER A 310 16.32 -44.61 69.67
#